data_AF-A0A1F5S1F1-F1
#
_entry.id   AF-A0A1F5S1F1-F1
#
_cell.length_a   1.000
_cell.length_b   1.000
_cell.length_c   1.000
_cell.angle_alpha   90.00
_cell.angle_beta   90.00
_cell.angle_gamma   90.00
#
_symmetry.space_group_name_H-M   'P 1'
#
loop_
_entity.id
_entity.type
_entity.pdbx_description
1 polymer ?
#
loop_
_entity_poly.entity_id
_entity_poly.type
_entity_poly.pdbx_seq_one_letter_code
_entity_poly.pdbx_strand_id
1 'polypeptide(L)'
;MIKKFKKMKKIVNPIIMWLIIIVGAIVIFVFVGDDGLFISGIFNKLILIIAFLFWLYFFISAVYIHKQVIKSAEKINKIIDVGVYSIVRHPIYMADVILAWGVFIAFPNLRVFVAVIYSTIIWFAWMKLEEKVLIDKFGQQYSEYARKVPMIIPRIRKNNR
;
A
#
# COMPACT_ATOMS: atom_id res chain seq x y z
N MET A 1 -7.55 3.82 28.61
CA MET A 1 -7.78 3.52 27.17
C MET A 1 -7.76 4.75 26.26
N ILE A 2 -8.51 5.83 26.55
CA ILE A 2 -8.70 6.99 25.65
C ILE A 2 -7.38 7.74 25.30
N LYS A 3 -6.43 7.87 26.26
CA LYS A 3 -5.11 8.49 26.01
C LYS A 3 -4.22 7.68 25.04
N LYS A 4 -4.27 6.34 25.08
CA LYS A 4 -3.51 5.45 24.17
C LYS A 4 -4.04 5.53 22.75
N PHE A 5 -5.37 5.62 22.61
CA PHE A 5 -6.06 5.82 21.33
C PHE A 5 -5.69 7.16 20.66
N LYS A 6 -5.74 8.28 21.38
CA LYS A 6 -5.32 9.60 20.85
C LYS A 6 -3.84 9.62 20.43
N LYS A 7 -2.97 8.91 21.15
CA LYS A 7 -1.53 8.84 20.85
C LYS A 7 -1.23 8.00 19.60
N MET A 8 -1.88 6.84 19.46
CA MET A 8 -1.78 5.99 18.26
C MET A 8 -2.31 6.69 17.01
N LYS A 9 -3.43 7.43 17.13
CA LYS A 9 -4.05 8.21 16.04
C LYS A 9 -3.12 9.22 15.37
N LYS A 10 -2.24 9.86 16.16
CA LYS A 10 -1.32 10.91 15.67
C LYS A 10 -0.09 10.34 14.96
N ILE A 11 0.22 9.06 15.20
CA ILE A 11 1.41 8.38 14.67
C ILE A 11 1.13 7.74 13.31
N VAL A 12 -0.09 7.24 13.08
CA VAL A 12 -0.48 6.59 11.82
C VAL A 12 -0.88 7.64 10.77
N ASN A 13 0.12 8.37 10.29
CA ASN A 13 0.00 9.38 9.23
C ASN A 13 0.79 8.94 7.99
N PRO A 14 0.18 8.89 6.79
CA PRO A 14 0.89 8.56 5.55
C PRO A 14 2.15 9.39 5.29
N ILE A 15 2.20 10.64 5.73
CA ILE A 15 3.40 11.50 5.59
C ILE A 15 4.58 10.92 6.37
N ILE A 16 4.35 10.44 7.59
CA ILE A 16 5.40 9.84 8.43
C ILE A 16 5.88 8.54 7.79
N MET A 17 4.97 7.74 7.26
CA MET A 17 5.31 6.52 6.53
C MET A 17 6.22 6.82 5.33
N TRP A 18 5.82 7.77 4.47
CA TRP A 18 6.62 8.14 3.31
C TRP A 18 7.97 8.72 3.71
N LEU A 19 8.06 9.48 4.81
CA LEU A 19 9.32 9.93 5.36
C LEU A 19 10.23 8.75 5.74
N ILE A 20 9.69 7.74 6.45
CA ILE A 20 10.43 6.52 6.82
C ILE A 20 10.89 5.76 5.57
N ILE A 21 10.03 5.63 4.56
CA ILE A 21 10.36 4.97 3.30
C ILE A 21 11.48 5.71 2.58
N ILE A 22 11.37 7.04 2.44
CA ILE A 22 12.35 7.86 1.73
C ILE A 22 13.70 7.85 2.45
N VAL A 23 13.71 8.05 3.78
CA VAL A 23 14.96 8.02 4.55
C VAL A 23 15.63 6.65 4.45
N GLY A 24 14.87 5.56 4.60
CA GLY A 24 15.41 4.21 4.45
C GLY A 24 15.92 3.93 3.04
N ALA A 25 15.20 4.39 2.01
CA ALA A 25 15.64 4.29 0.62
C ALA A 25 16.95 5.06 0.39
N ILE A 26 17.09 6.28 0.91
CA ILE A 26 18.34 7.06 0.81
C ILE A 26 19.49 6.29 1.45
N VAL A 27 19.32 5.76 2.66
CA VAL A 27 20.34 4.95 3.34
C VAL A 27 20.71 3.74 2.48
N ILE A 28 19.72 3.01 1.96
CA ILE A 28 19.96 1.86 1.08
C ILE A 28 20.75 2.27 -0.16
N PHE A 29 20.41 3.38 -0.81
CA PHE A 29 21.10 3.84 -2.02
C PHE A 29 22.52 4.35 -1.77
N VAL A 30 22.84 4.76 -0.53
CA VAL A 30 24.19 5.17 -0.11
C VAL A 30 25.06 3.95 0.21
N PHE A 31 24.50 2.93 0.87
CA PHE A 31 25.28 1.82 1.44
C PHE A 31 25.19 0.49 0.68
N VAL A 32 24.25 0.33 -0.26
CA VAL A 32 24.07 -0.90 -1.04
C VAL A 32 24.56 -0.69 -2.47
N GLY A 33 25.32 -1.67 -2.98
CA GLY A 33 25.85 -1.69 -4.36
C GLY A 33 24.76 -1.65 -5.44
N ASP A 34 25.13 -1.17 -6.62
CA ASP A 34 24.30 -1.17 -7.86
C ASP A 34 24.49 -2.44 -8.69
N ASP A 35 24.97 -3.52 -8.07
CA ASP A 35 25.20 -4.79 -8.75
C ASP A 35 23.96 -5.21 -9.54
N GLY A 36 24.13 -5.35 -10.86
CA GLY A 36 23.08 -5.83 -11.74
C GLY A 36 22.77 -7.29 -11.43
N LEU A 37 21.50 -7.58 -11.15
CA LEU A 37 21.04 -8.93 -10.83
C LEU A 37 20.67 -9.74 -12.08
N PHE A 38 20.11 -9.11 -13.10
CA PHE A 38 19.82 -9.73 -14.39
C PHE A 38 19.72 -8.70 -15.53
N ILE A 39 19.73 -9.16 -16.77
CA ILE A 39 19.64 -8.28 -17.95
C ILE A 39 18.19 -7.79 -18.11
N SER A 40 18.01 -6.46 -18.15
CA SER A 40 16.71 -5.84 -18.42
C SER A 40 16.57 -5.52 -19.91
N GLY A 41 15.45 -5.96 -20.50
CA GLY A 41 15.09 -5.72 -21.89
C GLY A 41 13.80 -4.92 -22.06
N ILE A 42 13.29 -4.87 -23.29
CA ILE A 42 12.03 -4.18 -23.61
C ILE A 42 10.84 -4.78 -22.84
N PHE A 43 10.80 -6.09 -22.65
CA PHE A 43 9.75 -6.79 -21.91
C PHE A 43 9.66 -6.31 -20.45
N ASN A 44 10.80 -6.10 -19.79
CA ASN A 44 10.85 -5.58 -18.42
C ASN A 44 10.28 -4.16 -18.32
N LYS A 45 10.56 -3.31 -19.31
CA LYS A 45 10.02 -1.94 -19.39
C LYS A 45 8.50 -1.96 -19.64
N LEU A 46 7.99 -2.90 -20.43
CA LEU A 46 6.55 -3.09 -20.62
C LEU A 46 5.85 -3.49 -19.33
N ILE A 47 6.47 -4.35 -18.50
CA ILE A 47 5.93 -4.72 -17.18
C ILE A 47 5.79 -3.47 -16.30
N LEU A 48 6.79 -2.58 -16.29
CA LEU A 48 6.70 -1.32 -15.54
C LEU A 48 5.55 -0.43 -16.05
N ILE A 49 5.36 -0.33 -17.36
CA ILE A 49 4.23 0.44 -17.93
C ILE A 49 2.89 -0.14 -17.46
N ILE A 50 2.74 -1.47 -17.53
CA ILE A 50 1.52 -2.15 -17.06
C ILE A 50 1.30 -1.91 -15.56
N ALA A 51 2.35 -2.04 -14.74
CA ALA A 51 2.30 -1.78 -13.30
C ALA A 51 1.93 -0.31 -13.00
N PHE A 52 2.45 0.64 -13.77
CA PHE A 52 2.11 2.05 -13.65
C PHE A 52 0.66 2.33 -14.04
N LEU A 53 0.16 1.75 -15.13
CA LEU A 53 -1.25 1.88 -15.52
C LEU A 53 -2.19 1.26 -14.49
N PHE A 54 -1.81 0.11 -13.94
CA PHE A 54 -2.52 -0.52 -12.83
C PHE A 54 -2.57 0.40 -11.61
N TRP A 55 -1.41 0.95 -11.22
CA TRP A 55 -1.32 1.89 -10.11
C TRP A 55 -2.19 3.13 -10.35
N LEU A 56 -2.12 3.69 -11.55
CA LEU A 56 -2.88 4.89 -11.94
C LEU A 56 -4.39 4.62 -11.86
N TYR A 57 -4.86 3.48 -12.35
CA TYR A 57 -6.26 3.08 -12.25
C TYR A 57 -6.73 3.00 -10.79
N PHE A 58 -5.99 2.30 -9.92
CA PHE A 58 -6.35 2.17 -8.51
C PHE A 58 -6.27 3.49 -7.75
N PHE A 59 -5.27 4.32 -8.05
CA PHE A 59 -5.11 5.64 -7.46
C PHE A 59 -6.26 6.57 -7.84
N ILE A 60 -6.56 6.72 -9.14
CA ILE A 60 -7.66 7.56 -9.62
C ILE A 60 -9.00 7.04 -9.08
N SER A 61 -9.23 5.73 -9.13
CA SER A 61 -10.48 5.15 -8.62
C SER A 61 -10.65 5.40 -7.12
N ALA A 62 -9.59 5.23 -6.33
CA ALA A 62 -9.64 5.50 -4.90
C ALA A 62 -9.95 6.99 -4.63
N VAL A 63 -9.26 7.92 -5.31
CA VAL A 63 -9.48 9.36 -5.18
C VAL A 63 -10.90 9.75 -5.62
N TYR A 64 -11.44 9.13 -6.67
CA TYR A 64 -12.78 9.39 -7.18
C TYR A 64 -13.86 8.93 -6.20
N ILE A 65 -13.77 7.68 -5.72
CA ILE A 65 -14.72 7.10 -4.76
C ILE A 65 -14.71 7.87 -3.44
N HIS A 66 -13.56 8.43 -3.09
CA HIS A 66 -13.37 9.02 -1.79
C HIS A 66 -12.65 10.36 -2.00
N LYS A 67 -13.43 11.44 -2.21
CA LYS A 67 -12.93 12.85 -2.18
C LYS A 67 -12.09 13.19 -0.94
N GLN A 68 -12.07 12.31 0.06
CA GLN A 68 -11.32 12.37 1.30
C GLN A 68 -10.08 11.43 1.37
N VAL A 69 -9.63 10.74 0.30
CA VAL A 69 -8.57 9.69 0.36
C VAL A 69 -7.23 10.23 0.82
N ILE A 70 -6.96 11.51 0.59
CA ILE A 70 -5.75 12.19 1.04
C ILE A 70 -5.74 12.37 2.57
N LYS A 71 -6.85 12.07 3.25
CA LYS A 71 -6.97 12.23 4.68
C LYS A 71 -6.56 10.94 5.40
N SER A 72 -5.71 11.07 6.42
CA SER A 72 -5.34 9.98 7.35
C SER A 72 -6.56 9.21 7.84
N ALA A 73 -6.39 7.94 8.25
CA ALA A 73 -7.45 7.08 8.82
C ALA A 73 -8.29 7.78 9.91
N GLU A 74 -7.72 8.81 10.55
CA GLU A 74 -8.39 9.74 11.45
C GLU A 74 -9.63 10.43 10.87
N LYS A 75 -9.61 10.91 9.62
CA LYS A 75 -10.69 11.74 9.05
C LYS A 75 -11.76 10.95 8.31
N ILE A 76 -11.61 9.62 8.20
CA ILE A 76 -12.64 8.73 7.62
C ILE A 76 -13.80 8.65 8.60
N ASN A 77 -14.98 9.21 8.28
CA ASN A 77 -16.13 9.22 9.20
C ASN A 77 -17.07 8.02 9.05
N LYS A 78 -16.93 7.25 7.96
CA LYS A 78 -17.71 6.05 7.67
C LYS A 78 -16.83 5.05 6.92
N ILE A 79 -17.04 3.75 7.18
CA ILE A 79 -16.39 2.69 6.40
C ILE A 79 -16.87 2.78 4.94
N ILE A 80 -15.92 2.77 4.02
CA ILE A 80 -16.18 2.77 2.58
C ILE A 80 -15.81 1.39 2.06
N ASP A 81 -16.82 0.68 1.57
CA ASP A 81 -16.77 -0.70 1.13
C ASP A 81 -17.23 -0.86 -0.33
N VAL A 82 -17.16 0.22 -1.11
CA VAL A 82 -17.56 0.27 -2.53
C VAL A 82 -16.37 0.50 -3.47
N GLY A 83 -16.55 0.12 -4.74
CA GLY A 83 -15.53 0.25 -5.79
C GLY A 83 -14.22 -0.46 -5.42
N VAL A 84 -13.07 0.20 -5.54
CA VAL A 84 -11.77 -0.46 -5.26
C VAL A 84 -11.64 -0.95 -3.81
N TYR A 85 -12.34 -0.32 -2.86
CA TYR A 85 -12.38 -0.75 -1.46
C TYR A 85 -13.28 -1.98 -1.22
N SER A 86 -14.12 -2.37 -2.18
CA SER A 86 -14.87 -3.65 -2.09
C SER A 86 -14.02 -4.85 -2.54
N ILE A 87 -12.94 -4.59 -3.28
CA ILE A 87 -12.04 -5.61 -3.83
C ILE A 87 -10.96 -5.96 -2.80
N VAL A 88 -10.28 -4.95 -2.28
CA VAL A 88 -9.23 -5.05 -1.25
C VAL A 88 -9.36 -3.87 -0.29
N ARG A 89 -8.97 -4.05 0.97
CA ARG A 89 -9.09 -2.98 1.98
C ARG A 89 -8.11 -1.84 1.77
N HIS A 90 -6.96 -2.15 1.17
CA HIS A 90 -5.83 -1.24 0.97
C HIS A 90 -5.43 -1.16 -0.51
N PRO A 91 -6.30 -0.62 -1.39
CA PRO A 91 -6.09 -0.64 -2.83
C PRO A 91 -4.87 0.16 -3.29
N ILE A 92 -4.59 1.30 -2.64
CA ILE A 92 -3.43 2.13 -2.98
C ILE A 92 -2.13 1.44 -2.56
N TYR A 93 -2.07 0.87 -1.35
CA TYR A 93 -0.90 0.11 -0.92
C TYR A 93 -0.63 -1.11 -1.81
N MET A 94 -1.67 -1.81 -2.27
CA MET A 94 -1.52 -2.89 -3.25
C MET A 94 -0.89 -2.38 -4.55
N ALA A 95 -1.41 -1.27 -5.07
CA ALA A 95 -0.87 -0.62 -6.25
C ALA A 95 0.60 -0.17 -6.04
N ASP A 96 0.93 0.43 -4.90
CA ASP A 96 2.29 0.88 -4.55
C ASP A 96 3.28 -0.30 -4.52
N VAL A 97 2.88 -1.42 -3.90
CA VAL A 97 3.69 -2.65 -3.91
C VAL A 97 3.91 -3.12 -5.34
N ILE A 98 2.86 -3.27 -6.15
CA ILE A 98 2.97 -3.74 -7.54
C ILE A 98 3.88 -2.82 -8.36
N LEU A 99 3.73 -1.50 -8.22
CA LEU A 99 4.56 -0.53 -8.91
C LEU A 99 6.03 -0.64 -8.50
N ALA A 100 6.32 -0.73 -7.19
CA ALA A 100 7.68 -0.87 -6.69
C ALA A 100 8.37 -2.13 -7.22
N TRP A 101 7.67 -3.27 -7.24
CA TRP A 101 8.17 -4.49 -7.84
C TRP A 101 8.32 -4.40 -9.36
N GLY A 102 7.43 -3.68 -10.05
CA GLY A 102 7.58 -3.35 -11.47
C GLY A 102 8.84 -2.52 -11.76
N VAL A 103 9.17 -1.57 -10.88
CA VAL A 103 10.42 -0.77 -10.96
C VAL A 103 11.64 -1.69 -10.82
N PHE A 104 11.64 -2.61 -9.84
CA PHE A 104 12.72 -3.58 -9.72
C PHE A 104 12.86 -4.49 -10.94
N ILE A 105 11.76 -4.96 -11.51
CA ILE A 105 11.81 -5.82 -12.71
C ILE A 105 12.39 -5.05 -13.91
N ALA A 106 12.08 -3.75 -14.05
CA ALA A 106 12.62 -2.87 -15.08
C ALA A 106 14.08 -2.45 -14.84
N PHE A 107 14.45 -2.27 -13.59
CA PHE A 107 15.79 -1.89 -13.13
C PHE A 107 16.25 -2.92 -12.10
N PRO A 108 16.84 -4.04 -12.55
CA PRO A 108 17.13 -5.18 -11.71
C PRO A 108 18.49 -5.06 -11.04
N ASN A 109 18.62 -4.08 -10.15
CA ASN A 109 19.84 -3.80 -9.39
C ASN A 109 19.63 -4.12 -7.90
N LEU A 110 20.70 -4.56 -7.24
CA LEU A 110 20.67 -5.02 -5.85
C LEU A 110 20.10 -3.96 -4.90
N ARG A 111 20.55 -2.70 -5.00
CA ARG A 111 20.01 -1.60 -4.20
C ARG A 111 18.51 -1.36 -4.40
N VAL A 112 17.99 -1.51 -5.62
CA VAL A 112 16.55 -1.37 -5.89
C VAL A 112 15.79 -2.55 -5.32
N PHE A 113 16.30 -3.77 -5.46
CA PHE A 113 15.70 -4.95 -4.83
C PHE A 113 15.55 -4.77 -3.32
N VAL A 114 16.64 -4.37 -2.64
CA VAL A 114 16.64 -4.13 -1.19
C VAL A 114 15.67 -3.00 -0.81
N ALA A 115 15.64 -1.90 -1.57
CA ALA A 115 14.70 -0.80 -1.34
C ALA A 115 13.23 -1.21 -1.51
N VAL A 116 12.91 -2.07 -2.48
CA VAL A 116 11.55 -2.58 -2.72
C VAL A 116 11.11 -3.54 -1.62
N ILE A 117 12.00 -4.43 -1.15
CA ILE A 117 11.73 -5.30 0.01
C ILE A 117 11.47 -4.46 1.25
N TYR A 118 12.34 -3.49 1.53
CA TYR A 118 12.18 -2.57 2.67
C TYR A 118 10.84 -1.83 2.62
N SER A 119 10.52 -1.21 1.48
CA SER A 119 9.26 -0.46 1.30
C SER A 119 8.04 -1.37 1.46
N THR A 120 8.09 -2.59 0.92
CA THR A 120 7.04 -3.59 1.08
C THR A 120 6.80 -3.89 2.56
N ILE A 121 7.84 -4.15 3.34
CA ILE A 121 7.73 -4.41 4.79
C ILE A 121 7.09 -3.21 5.51
N ILE A 122 7.53 -1.99 5.20
CA ILE A 122 6.97 -0.78 5.81
C ILE A 122 5.49 -0.61 5.47
N TRP A 123 5.08 -0.77 4.21
CA TRP A 123 3.66 -0.71 3.83
C TRP A 123 2.83 -1.75 4.56
N PHE A 124 3.29 -3.01 4.66
CA PHE A 124 2.58 -4.04 5.42
C PHE A 124 2.46 -3.75 6.91
N ALA A 125 3.52 -3.22 7.52
CA ALA A 125 3.49 -2.77 8.90
C ALA A 125 2.49 -1.62 9.08
N TRP A 126 2.49 -0.66 8.15
CA TRP A 126 1.63 0.52 8.21
C TRP A 126 0.15 0.17 8.03
N MET A 127 -0.19 -0.68 7.06
CA MET A 127 -1.55 -1.20 6.89
C MET A 127 -2.07 -1.81 8.19
N LYS A 128 -1.29 -2.66 8.87
CA LYS A 128 -1.69 -3.25 10.15
C LYS A 128 -1.92 -2.21 11.26
N LEU A 129 -1.15 -1.12 11.26
CA LEU A 129 -1.37 -0.02 12.20
C LEU A 129 -2.66 0.76 11.87
N GLU A 130 -2.93 1.02 10.59
CA GLU A 130 -4.18 1.63 10.14
C GLU A 130 -5.39 0.78 10.50
N GLU A 131 -5.34 -0.53 10.28
CA GLU A 131 -6.44 -1.44 10.64
C GLU A 131 -6.70 -1.42 12.16
N LYS A 132 -5.66 -1.38 12.99
CA LYS A 132 -5.84 -1.23 14.46
C LYS A 132 -6.57 0.07 14.81
N VAL A 133 -6.20 1.18 14.18
CA VAL A 133 -6.88 2.47 14.41
C VAL A 133 -8.33 2.43 13.94
N LEU A 134 -8.60 1.76 12.82
CA LEU A 134 -9.96 1.61 12.28
C LEU A 134 -10.82 0.67 13.14
N ILE A 135 -10.25 -0.41 13.67
CA ILE A 135 -10.91 -1.29 14.64
C ILE A 135 -11.22 -0.52 15.92
N ASP A 136 -10.27 0.25 16.46
CA ASP A 136 -10.51 1.06 17.66
C ASP A 136 -11.59 2.13 17.42
N LYS A 137 -11.72 2.64 16.18
CA LYS A 137 -12.69 3.69 15.82
C LYS A 137 -14.10 3.16 15.50
N PHE A 138 -14.19 2.06 14.76
CA PHE A 138 -15.45 1.54 14.21
C PHE A 138 -15.87 0.18 14.79
N GLY A 139 -15.01 -0.44 15.60
CA GLY A 139 -15.29 -1.69 16.32
C GLY A 139 -15.73 -2.83 15.42
N GLN A 140 -16.91 -3.37 15.73
CA GLN A 140 -17.47 -4.53 15.05
C GLN A 140 -17.74 -4.27 13.56
N GLN A 141 -18.16 -3.05 13.18
CA GLN A 141 -18.47 -2.73 11.78
C GLN A 141 -17.24 -2.93 10.88
N TYR A 142 -16.06 -2.49 11.33
CA TYR A 142 -14.83 -2.69 10.59
C TYR A 142 -14.38 -4.15 10.60
N SER A 143 -14.58 -4.84 11.73
CA SER A 143 -14.27 -6.27 11.84
C SER A 143 -15.08 -7.11 10.84
N GLU A 144 -16.36 -6.80 10.66
CA GLU A 144 -17.22 -7.47 9.67
C GLU A 144 -16.80 -7.19 8.24
N TYR A 145 -16.47 -5.93 7.92
CA TYR A 145 -15.88 -5.55 6.65
C TYR A 145 -14.58 -6.31 6.38
N ALA A 146 -13.68 -6.40 7.38
CA ALA A 146 -12.39 -7.06 7.27
C ALA A 146 -12.46 -8.58 7.12
N ARG A 147 -13.55 -9.22 7.53
CA ARG A 147 -13.79 -10.65 7.23
C ARG A 147 -14.17 -10.87 5.75
N LYS A 148 -14.91 -9.92 5.17
CA LYS A 148 -15.45 -10.02 3.80
C LYS A 148 -14.42 -9.65 2.73
N VAL A 149 -13.71 -8.54 2.94
CA VAL A 149 -12.78 -7.96 1.95
C VAL A 149 -11.34 -8.27 2.37
N PRO A 150 -10.48 -8.86 1.51
CA PRO A 150 -9.08 -9.16 1.84
C PRO A 150 -8.21 -7.89 1.97
N MET A 151 -7.04 -8.00 2.60
CA MET A 151 -6.15 -6.85 2.86
C MET A 151 -5.62 -6.21 1.57
N ILE A 152 -4.88 -6.98 0.75
CA ILE A 152 -4.29 -6.50 -0.53
C ILE A 152 -4.32 -7.53 -1.68
N ILE A 153 -4.53 -8.83 -1.44
CA ILE A 153 -4.62 -9.81 -2.53
C ILE A 153 -6.10 -10.06 -2.81
N PRO A 154 -6.62 -9.72 -4.00
CA PRO A 154 -8.01 -9.96 -4.34
C PRO A 154 -8.35 -11.45 -4.24
N ARG A 155 -9.51 -11.77 -3.67
CA ARG A 155 -10.03 -13.14 -3.71
C ARG A 155 -10.65 -13.37 -5.09
N ILE A 156 -10.24 -14.43 -5.78
CA ILE A 156 -10.97 -14.92 -6.94
C ILE A 156 -12.31 -15.45 -6.42
N ARG A 157 -13.39 -14.69 -6.62
CA ARG A 157 -14.73 -15.13 -6.24
C ARG A 157 -15.11 -16.27 -7.17
N LYS A 158 -15.20 -17.50 -6.65
CA LYS A 158 -15.87 -18.60 -7.37
C LYS A 158 -17.31 -18.15 -7.61
N ASN A 159 -17.67 -17.88 -8.87
CA ASN A 159 -19.06 -17.78 -9.28
C ASN A 159 -19.65 -19.19 -9.15
N ASN A 160 -20.27 -19.49 -8.01
CA ASN A 160 -21.24 -20.57 -7.96
C ASN A 160 -22.49 -20.02 -8.67
N ARG A 161 -22.53 -20.21 -10.00
CA ARG A 161 -23.79 -20.19 -10.76
C ARG A 161 -24.50 -21.51 -10.51
#